data_AF-A0A401Y1R5-F1
#
_entry.id   AF-A0A401Y1R5-F1
#
_cell.length_a   1.000
_cell.length_b   1.000
_cell.length_c   1.000
_cell.angle_alpha   90.00
_cell.angle_beta   90.00
_cell.angle_gamma   90.00
#
_symmetry.space_group_name_H-M   'P 1'
#
loop_
_entity.id
_entity.type
_entity.pdbx_description
1 polymer ?
#
loop_
_entity_poly.entity_id
_entity_poly.type
_entity_poly.pdbx_seq_one_letter_code
_entity_poly.pdbx_strand_id
1 'polypeptide(L)'
;MSSPDPHFPAIHLRPPRHWVNDPNGLTHHDGHFHVFFQFNPDSARHENMHWGHWRSRDLRAWELLPVALSPEPGGDDADGVWSGNAVSVDGRLVAFYSARRDDRWWQPVTSASSNDGVHFEKSPRLLVSEPPPGTVMFRDPYVWRDAHGWRMLVGAALDDGRAAALQYTSPDLVSWDYVGPFLARHPEPLTTGDDTAQGWECVQYAQLTPGRGVLVVSGWNPATGAARAAAYVGQDRGAEFLPTQLLAFDHGPDAYAPALLHAPDGRWLAWAWVWEARDEARVGAPGTWIDEVGWAGMLSIPRELSLTDHGLHQAPAREVDELRGRLLVRATTLASSDEPSDLGTVGTVFDAVAVLSRSVDGKAASGMRLVTSNDGRECLDIGLDPTTGDVVVDRSRASLDPRAKRGSWRLPTAVAPGGSVEVRAVVDGSVVEVFTETGMALTARFYPCGRDGWRLRTNTAGEGAARLVLDAWELAPLDLDTGADRS
;
A
#
# COMPACT_ATOMS: atom_id res chain seq x y z
N MET A 1 28.40 -5.16 14.31
CA MET A 1 26.98 -5.47 14.10
C MET A 1 26.20 -4.39 14.83
N SER A 2 25.77 -3.34 14.13
CA SER A 2 24.87 -2.34 14.73
C SER A 2 23.59 -3.07 15.13
N SER A 3 23.04 -2.76 16.30
CA SER A 3 21.70 -3.20 16.66
C SER A 3 20.76 -2.88 15.49
N PRO A 4 19.93 -3.82 15.01
CA PRO A 4 18.97 -3.52 13.95
C PRO A 4 18.12 -2.33 14.38
N ASP A 5 17.82 -1.44 13.43
CA ASP A 5 16.90 -0.30 13.62
C ASP A 5 15.59 -0.84 14.23
N PRO A 6 15.11 -0.32 15.38
CA PRO A 6 13.89 -0.83 16.02
C PRO A 6 12.63 -0.58 15.18
N HIS A 7 12.71 0.27 14.16
CA HIS A 7 11.61 0.58 13.24
C HIS A 7 11.51 -0.40 12.08
N PHE A 8 12.43 -1.34 12.01
CA PHE A 8 12.52 -2.32 10.93
C PHE A 8 11.40 -3.37 11.07
N PRO A 9 10.60 -3.59 10.01
CA PRO A 9 9.43 -4.44 10.10
C PRO A 9 9.79 -5.94 10.11
N ALA A 10 8.94 -6.72 10.74
CA ALA A 10 9.03 -8.17 10.85
C ALA A 10 8.06 -8.92 9.92
N ILE A 11 6.95 -8.28 9.53
CA ILE A 11 5.89 -8.88 8.71
C ILE A 11 5.53 -8.10 7.44
N HIS A 12 6.23 -7.00 7.15
CA HIS A 12 6.12 -6.25 5.89
C HIS A 12 7.31 -6.56 4.97
N LEU A 13 7.03 -6.78 3.68
CA LEU A 13 8.08 -7.03 2.69
C LEU A 13 8.88 -5.76 2.42
N ARG A 14 10.20 -5.89 2.43
CA ARG A 14 11.15 -4.81 2.12
C ARG A 14 12.54 -5.40 1.86
N PRO A 15 13.41 -4.72 1.09
CA PRO A 15 14.77 -5.19 0.85
C PRO A 15 15.62 -5.08 2.12
N PRO A 16 16.63 -5.95 2.33
CA PRO A 16 17.50 -5.96 3.52
C PRO A 16 18.09 -4.60 3.92
N ARG A 17 18.30 -3.71 2.94
CA ARG A 17 18.80 -2.35 3.06
C ARG A 17 18.20 -1.49 1.95
N HIS A 18 18.45 -0.19 2.01
CA HIS A 18 18.22 0.76 0.94
C HIS A 18 16.74 1.06 0.66
N TRP A 19 16.42 1.53 -0.53
CA TRP A 19 15.12 2.11 -0.86
C TRP A 19 14.19 1.12 -1.54
N VAL A 20 12.92 1.09 -1.12
CA VAL A 20 11.82 0.49 -1.88
C VAL A 20 10.67 1.48 -2.06
N ASN A 21 10.05 1.45 -3.24
CA ASN A 21 8.73 2.04 -3.46
C ASN A 21 7.72 1.06 -4.05
N ASP A 22 7.22 1.34 -5.24
CA ASP A 22 6.02 0.72 -5.79
C ASP A 22 6.15 -0.80 -5.85
N PRO A 23 5.17 -1.58 -5.35
CA PRO A 23 5.05 -2.97 -5.71
C PRO A 23 4.86 -3.08 -7.23
N ASN A 24 5.59 -3.99 -7.85
CA ASN A 24 5.58 -4.22 -9.29
C ASN A 24 5.36 -5.70 -9.58
N GLY A 25 4.92 -5.99 -10.79
CA GLY A 25 4.99 -7.36 -11.31
C GLY A 25 4.24 -8.43 -10.53
N LEU A 26 3.27 -8.07 -9.68
CA LEU A 26 2.64 -9.03 -8.77
C LEU A 26 1.93 -10.12 -9.56
N THR A 27 2.40 -11.36 -9.43
CA THR A 27 1.91 -12.47 -10.26
C THR A 27 2.10 -13.81 -9.57
N HIS A 28 1.28 -14.80 -9.93
CA HIS A 28 1.51 -16.18 -9.53
C HIS A 28 2.05 -16.97 -10.73
N HIS A 29 3.22 -17.58 -10.57
CA HIS A 29 3.93 -18.29 -11.62
C HIS A 29 4.67 -19.49 -11.05
N ASP A 30 4.57 -20.63 -11.74
CA ASP A 30 5.24 -21.90 -11.38
C ASP A 30 5.14 -22.25 -9.87
N GLY A 31 3.93 -22.14 -9.31
CA GLY A 31 3.65 -22.46 -7.90
C GLY A 31 4.15 -21.46 -6.87
N HIS A 32 4.59 -20.27 -7.29
CA HIS A 32 5.02 -19.20 -6.41
C HIS A 32 4.24 -17.91 -6.68
N PHE A 33 3.94 -17.17 -5.63
CA PHE A 33 3.66 -15.74 -5.68
C PHE A 33 4.97 -15.00 -5.88
N HIS A 34 5.03 -14.13 -6.87
CA HIS A 34 6.14 -13.23 -7.14
C HIS A 34 5.71 -11.81 -6.80
N VAL A 35 6.50 -11.12 -5.98
CA VAL A 35 6.33 -9.72 -5.61
C VAL A 35 7.60 -8.99 -6.04
N PHE A 36 7.53 -8.27 -7.16
CA PHE A 36 8.59 -7.35 -7.56
C PHE A 36 8.33 -5.98 -6.92
N PHE A 37 9.32 -5.13 -6.92
CA PHE A 37 9.19 -3.78 -6.38
C PHE A 37 10.29 -2.88 -6.92
N GLN A 38 9.99 -1.58 -7.06
CA GLN A 38 10.98 -0.56 -7.31
C GLN A 38 12.03 -0.55 -6.20
N PHE A 39 13.31 -0.60 -6.58
CA PHE A 39 14.41 -0.79 -5.65
C PHE A 39 15.61 0.05 -6.05
N ASN A 40 16.27 0.69 -5.09
CA ASN A 40 17.62 1.22 -5.28
C ASN A 40 18.62 0.29 -4.57
N PRO A 41 19.51 -0.41 -5.30
CA PRO A 41 20.49 -1.31 -4.71
C PRO A 41 21.65 -0.61 -4.01
N ASP A 42 21.81 0.70 -4.16
CA ASP A 42 23.01 1.43 -3.72
C ASP A 42 22.76 2.43 -2.59
N SER A 43 21.52 2.90 -2.40
CA SER A 43 21.22 3.91 -1.37
C SER A 43 19.77 3.88 -0.90
N ALA A 44 19.51 4.45 0.28
CA ALA A 44 18.16 4.63 0.81
C ALA A 44 17.39 5.77 0.13
N ARG A 45 17.74 6.14 -1.11
CA ARG A 45 17.16 7.28 -1.83
C ARG A 45 16.43 6.84 -3.09
N HIS A 46 15.45 7.63 -3.50
CA HIS A 46 14.69 7.42 -4.73
C HIS A 46 15.48 7.87 -5.97
N GLU A 47 16.46 7.06 -6.35
CA GLU A 47 17.34 7.20 -7.53
C GLU A 47 17.78 5.82 -8.01
N ASN A 48 18.35 5.72 -9.21
CA ASN A 48 18.89 4.46 -9.76
C ASN A 48 17.91 3.27 -9.67
N MET A 49 16.70 3.44 -10.20
CA MET A 49 15.60 2.48 -10.04
C MET A 49 15.85 1.15 -10.78
N HIS A 50 15.72 0.06 -10.01
CA HIS A 50 15.77 -1.35 -10.41
C HIS A 50 14.47 -2.06 -9.99
N TRP A 51 14.27 -3.31 -10.40
CA TRP A 51 13.25 -4.18 -9.81
C TRP A 51 13.87 -5.20 -8.86
N GLY A 52 13.62 -5.05 -7.56
CA GLY A 52 13.84 -6.11 -6.57
C GLY A 52 12.78 -7.20 -6.69
N HIS A 53 13.04 -8.37 -6.09
CA HIS A 53 12.20 -9.55 -6.32
C HIS A 53 12.12 -10.48 -5.11
N TRP A 54 10.92 -10.63 -4.55
CA TRP A 54 10.56 -11.66 -3.58
C TRP A 54 9.72 -12.75 -4.24
N ARG A 55 9.86 -14.00 -3.81
CA ARG A 55 8.88 -15.05 -4.10
C ARG A 55 8.47 -15.83 -2.85
N SER A 56 7.26 -16.38 -2.87
CA SER A 56 6.72 -17.22 -1.79
C SER A 56 5.77 -18.27 -2.33
N ARG A 57 5.61 -19.40 -1.63
CA ARG A 57 4.56 -20.40 -1.94
C ARG A 57 3.29 -20.20 -1.13
N ASP A 58 3.39 -19.54 0.01
CA ASP A 58 2.33 -19.50 1.03
C ASP A 58 2.11 -18.10 1.64
N LEU A 59 2.74 -17.07 1.06
CA LEU A 59 2.72 -15.67 1.51
C LEU A 59 3.30 -15.42 2.91
N ARG A 60 3.94 -16.44 3.52
CA ARG A 60 4.55 -16.34 4.86
C ARG A 60 6.06 -16.58 4.84
N ALA A 61 6.49 -17.57 4.07
CA ALA A 61 7.91 -17.83 3.82
C ALA A 61 8.31 -17.22 2.49
N TRP A 62 9.22 -16.25 2.53
CA TRP A 62 9.66 -15.47 1.39
C TRP A 62 11.14 -15.66 1.14
N GLU A 63 11.49 -15.86 -0.13
CA GLU A 63 12.86 -15.93 -0.62
C GLU A 63 13.16 -14.67 -1.43
N LEU A 64 14.22 -13.95 -1.06
CA LEU A 64 14.73 -12.81 -1.80
C LEU A 64 15.56 -13.34 -2.96
N LEU A 65 15.13 -13.02 -4.17
CA LEU A 65 15.83 -13.39 -5.39
C LEU A 65 16.79 -12.28 -5.84
N PRO A 66 17.70 -12.58 -6.77
CA PRO A 66 18.51 -11.55 -7.43
C PRO A 66 17.63 -10.43 -8.00
N VAL A 67 18.22 -9.24 -8.13
CA VAL A 67 17.59 -8.11 -8.82
C VAL A 67 17.12 -8.56 -10.20
N ALA A 68 15.83 -8.40 -10.48
CA ALA A 68 15.19 -8.93 -11.68
C ALA A 68 15.49 -8.07 -12.91
N LEU A 69 15.47 -6.74 -12.75
CA LEU A 69 15.74 -5.78 -13.82
C LEU A 69 16.64 -4.65 -13.31
N SER A 70 17.66 -4.31 -14.09
CA SER A 70 18.62 -3.24 -13.80
C SER A 70 18.72 -2.28 -14.99
N PRO A 71 18.94 -0.96 -14.81
CA PRO A 71 19.17 -0.03 -15.92
C PRO A 71 20.26 -0.51 -16.89
N GLU A 72 20.02 -0.43 -18.20
CA GLU A 72 21.02 -0.78 -19.21
C GLU A 72 21.80 0.47 -19.65
N PRO A 73 23.13 0.56 -19.44
CA PRO A 73 23.91 1.70 -19.87
C PRO A 73 23.76 2.00 -21.36
N GLY A 74 23.35 3.23 -21.70
CA GLY A 74 23.11 3.65 -23.08
C GLY A 74 21.82 3.12 -23.70
N GLY A 75 21.06 2.30 -22.98
CA GLY A 75 19.74 1.82 -23.38
C GLY A 75 18.62 2.83 -23.15
N ASP A 76 17.40 2.39 -23.47
CA ASP A 76 16.18 3.17 -23.26
C ASP A 76 15.80 3.34 -21.79
N ASP A 77 16.35 2.55 -20.88
CA ASP A 77 16.07 2.62 -19.44
C ASP A 77 17.32 2.94 -18.61
N ALA A 78 18.33 3.56 -19.24
CA ALA A 78 19.63 3.83 -18.65
C ALA A 78 19.57 4.67 -17.35
N ASP A 79 18.52 5.48 -17.18
CA ASP A 79 18.34 6.33 -15.99
C ASP A 79 17.26 5.76 -15.03
N GLY A 80 16.76 4.55 -15.30
CA GLY A 80 15.85 3.83 -14.41
C GLY A 80 14.93 2.82 -15.11
N VAL A 81 14.73 1.67 -14.45
CA VAL A 81 13.67 0.71 -14.77
C VAL A 81 12.46 1.06 -13.91
N TRP A 82 11.51 1.81 -14.46
CA TRP A 82 10.37 2.30 -13.68
C TRP A 82 9.26 1.26 -13.53
N SER A 83 8.18 1.65 -12.84
CA SER A 83 7.11 0.75 -12.40
C SER A 83 6.38 0.10 -13.57
N GLY A 84 5.70 -1.01 -13.25
CA GLY A 84 4.95 -1.78 -14.21
C GLY A 84 4.45 -3.10 -13.62
N ASN A 85 4.05 -4.02 -14.51
CA ASN A 85 3.43 -5.27 -14.12
C ASN A 85 4.08 -6.48 -14.81
N ALA A 86 3.65 -7.68 -14.43
CA ALA A 86 4.13 -8.92 -15.03
C ALA A 86 2.97 -9.90 -15.17
N VAL A 87 3.01 -10.70 -16.24
CA VAL A 87 2.02 -11.74 -16.52
C VAL A 87 2.71 -13.08 -16.69
N SER A 88 2.08 -14.12 -16.16
CA SER A 88 2.43 -15.51 -16.42
C SER A 88 1.67 -16.00 -17.65
N VAL A 89 2.40 -16.37 -18.71
CA VAL A 89 1.83 -16.79 -19.99
C VAL A 89 2.72 -17.86 -20.62
N ASP A 90 2.13 -18.93 -21.11
CA ASP A 90 2.82 -20.01 -21.85
C ASP A 90 4.08 -20.55 -21.14
N GLY A 91 4.03 -20.67 -19.81
CA GLY A 91 5.14 -21.19 -19.00
C GLY A 91 6.30 -20.21 -18.79
N ARG A 92 6.13 -18.92 -19.12
CA ARG A 92 7.13 -17.87 -18.85
C ARG A 92 6.51 -16.67 -18.13
N LEU A 93 7.35 -15.85 -17.51
CA LEU A 93 7.00 -14.51 -17.07
C LEU A 93 7.32 -13.49 -18.16
N VAL A 94 6.43 -12.51 -18.33
CA VAL A 94 6.67 -11.31 -19.13
C VAL A 94 6.41 -10.09 -18.26
N ALA A 95 7.46 -9.35 -17.95
CA ALA A 95 7.40 -8.06 -17.28
C ALA A 95 7.22 -6.94 -18.31
N PHE A 96 6.33 -6.00 -18.03
CA PHE A 96 6.12 -4.75 -18.77
C PHE A 96 6.46 -3.60 -17.85
N TYR A 97 7.25 -2.64 -18.33
CA TYR A 97 7.71 -1.56 -17.47
C TYR A 97 7.95 -0.28 -18.26
N SER A 98 7.98 0.83 -17.52
CA SER A 98 8.31 2.14 -18.04
C SER A 98 9.82 2.34 -18.12
N ALA A 99 10.34 2.62 -19.32
CA ALA A 99 11.76 2.90 -19.53
C ALA A 99 12.05 4.38 -19.25
N ARG A 100 12.91 4.68 -18.26
CA ARG A 100 13.25 6.05 -17.89
C ARG A 100 14.56 6.52 -18.55
N ARG A 101 14.48 7.73 -19.12
CA ARG A 101 15.63 8.58 -19.43
C ARG A 101 15.38 10.00 -18.96
N ASP A 102 16.43 10.73 -18.60
CA ASP A 102 16.34 12.13 -18.17
C ASP A 102 16.26 13.12 -19.34
N ASP A 103 16.61 12.70 -20.55
CA ASP A 103 16.54 13.51 -21.77
C ASP A 103 15.14 13.54 -22.42
N ARG A 104 14.14 12.86 -21.83
CA ARG A 104 12.75 12.88 -22.27
C ARG A 104 11.79 12.94 -21.09
N TRP A 105 10.64 13.59 -21.28
CA TRP A 105 9.66 13.77 -20.22
C TRP A 105 8.73 12.57 -20.00
N TRP A 106 8.51 11.75 -21.03
CA TRP A 106 7.65 10.56 -20.98
C TRP A 106 8.45 9.28 -20.79
N GLN A 107 7.79 8.22 -20.35
CA GLN A 107 8.42 6.92 -20.15
C GLN A 107 7.77 5.88 -21.08
N PRO A 108 8.40 5.56 -22.22
CA PRO A 108 7.97 4.48 -23.12
C PRO A 108 7.72 3.17 -22.38
N VAL A 109 6.82 2.35 -22.91
CA VAL A 109 6.62 0.98 -22.41
C VAL A 109 7.53 0.03 -23.15
N THR A 110 8.25 -0.82 -22.40
CA THR A 110 9.03 -1.94 -22.92
C THR A 110 8.72 -3.21 -22.12
N SER A 111 9.41 -4.31 -22.42
CA SER A 111 9.22 -5.58 -21.72
C SER A 111 10.52 -6.34 -21.49
N ALA A 112 10.46 -7.32 -20.58
CA ALA A 112 11.47 -8.35 -20.38
C ALA A 112 10.80 -9.69 -20.13
N SER A 113 11.44 -10.80 -20.48
CA SER A 113 10.87 -12.14 -20.28
C SER A 113 11.81 -13.08 -19.54
N SER A 114 11.23 -13.98 -18.76
CA SER A 114 11.97 -14.99 -17.98
C SER A 114 11.32 -16.36 -18.12
N ASN A 115 12.14 -17.38 -18.40
CA ASN A 115 11.69 -18.78 -18.49
C ASN A 115 11.86 -19.54 -17.17
N ASP A 116 12.71 -19.05 -16.27
CA ASP A 116 12.96 -19.65 -14.95
C ASP A 116 12.32 -18.85 -13.80
N GLY A 117 11.66 -17.74 -14.14
CA GLY A 117 11.02 -16.83 -13.22
C GLY A 117 11.98 -15.99 -12.39
N VAL A 118 13.30 -16.06 -12.63
CA VAL A 118 14.36 -15.39 -11.84
C VAL A 118 15.20 -14.46 -12.71
N HIS A 119 15.66 -14.94 -13.87
CA HIS A 119 16.52 -14.15 -14.77
C HIS A 119 15.70 -13.63 -15.95
N PHE A 120 15.77 -12.33 -16.19
CA PHE A 120 14.98 -11.65 -17.22
C PHE A 120 15.84 -11.16 -18.37
N GLU A 121 15.41 -11.48 -19.59
CA GLU A 121 15.98 -10.95 -20.83
C GLU A 121 15.13 -9.77 -21.31
N LYS A 122 15.72 -8.58 -21.38
CA LYS A 122 15.03 -7.38 -21.88
C LYS A 122 14.78 -7.44 -23.39
N SER A 123 13.61 -6.96 -23.78
CA SER A 123 13.28 -6.72 -25.20
C SER A 123 14.16 -5.60 -25.76
N PRO A 124 14.74 -5.77 -26.96
CA PRO A 124 15.44 -4.70 -27.65
C PRO A 124 14.48 -3.69 -28.31
N ARG A 125 13.17 -3.85 -28.13
CA ARG A 125 12.12 -3.02 -28.74
C ARG A 125 11.27 -2.36 -27.67
N LEU A 126 11.02 -1.06 -27.85
CA LEU A 126 9.92 -0.37 -27.21
C LEU A 126 8.60 -0.88 -27.77
N LEU A 127 7.66 -1.22 -26.88
CA LEU A 127 6.33 -1.72 -27.23
C LEU A 127 5.35 -0.56 -27.50
N VAL A 128 5.46 0.49 -26.69
CA VAL A 128 4.78 1.78 -26.91
C VAL A 128 5.84 2.87 -26.78
N SER A 129 6.34 3.36 -27.91
CA SER A 129 7.47 4.29 -27.97
C SER A 129 7.09 5.74 -27.63
N GLU A 130 5.88 6.14 -27.99
CA GLU A 130 5.38 7.51 -27.82
C GLU A 130 3.97 7.50 -27.21
N PRO A 131 3.65 8.47 -26.34
CA PRO A 131 2.31 8.60 -25.81
C PRO A 131 1.35 9.16 -26.89
N PRO A 132 0.03 8.93 -26.77
CA PRO A 132 -0.95 9.57 -27.65
C PRO A 132 -0.89 11.11 -27.56
N PRO A 133 -1.26 11.85 -28.62
CA PRO A 133 -1.30 13.30 -28.60
C PRO A 133 -2.16 13.86 -27.45
N GLY A 134 -1.73 14.98 -26.87
CA GLY A 134 -2.39 15.61 -25.72
C GLY A 134 -2.01 15.03 -24.36
N THR A 135 -1.04 14.10 -24.31
CA THR A 135 -0.51 13.52 -23.07
C THR A 135 0.66 14.35 -22.54
N VAL A 136 0.70 14.60 -21.22
CA VAL A 136 1.76 15.36 -20.51
C VAL A 136 2.40 14.58 -19.35
N MET A 137 1.88 13.40 -19.04
CA MET A 137 2.51 12.40 -18.18
C MET A 137 2.16 11.01 -18.72
N PHE A 138 3.10 10.07 -18.75
CA PHE A 138 2.88 8.73 -19.33
C PHE A 138 3.85 7.69 -18.74
N ARG A 139 3.34 6.76 -17.93
CA ARG A 139 4.11 5.67 -17.29
C ARG A 139 3.24 4.59 -16.65
N ASP A 140 3.89 3.56 -16.11
CA ASP A 140 3.36 2.51 -15.24
C ASP A 140 2.33 1.61 -15.96
N PRO A 141 2.78 0.75 -16.90
CA PRO A 141 1.90 -0.14 -17.63
C PRO A 141 1.32 -1.25 -16.74
N TYR A 142 0.05 -1.57 -16.95
CA TYR A 142 -0.66 -2.70 -16.36
C TYR A 142 -1.32 -3.57 -17.44
N VAL A 143 -0.81 -4.78 -17.62
CA VAL A 143 -1.24 -5.76 -18.61
C VAL A 143 -2.04 -6.90 -17.98
N TRP A 144 -3.19 -7.23 -18.56
CA TRP A 144 -3.98 -8.40 -18.17
C TRP A 144 -4.65 -9.02 -19.39
N ARG A 145 -5.21 -10.21 -19.19
CA ARG A 145 -6.02 -10.90 -20.19
C ARG A 145 -7.42 -11.14 -19.66
N ASP A 146 -8.40 -10.93 -20.52
CA ASP A 146 -9.78 -11.27 -20.23
C ASP A 146 -10.54 -11.67 -21.51
N ALA A 147 -11.88 -11.60 -21.46
CA ALA A 147 -12.74 -11.93 -22.60
C ALA A 147 -12.49 -11.03 -23.83
N HIS A 148 -11.86 -9.87 -23.67
CA HIS A 148 -11.52 -8.95 -24.76
C HIS A 148 -10.11 -9.16 -25.33
N GLY A 149 -9.36 -10.14 -24.81
CA GLY A 149 -7.98 -10.42 -25.23
C GLY A 149 -6.95 -9.81 -24.29
N TRP A 150 -5.74 -9.53 -24.78
CA TRP A 150 -4.73 -8.83 -24.00
C TRP A 150 -5.00 -7.34 -24.03
N ARG A 151 -5.01 -6.74 -22.84
CA ARG A 151 -5.22 -5.30 -22.63
C ARG A 151 -4.09 -4.75 -21.78
N MET A 152 -3.78 -3.48 -22.01
CA MET A 152 -2.83 -2.71 -21.22
C MET A 152 -3.46 -1.38 -20.85
N LEU A 153 -3.30 -0.95 -19.61
CA LEU A 153 -3.50 0.43 -19.18
C LEU A 153 -2.13 1.07 -18.95
N VAL A 154 -2.00 2.35 -19.29
CA VAL A 154 -0.85 3.18 -18.92
C VAL A 154 -1.37 4.42 -18.21
N GLY A 155 -0.78 4.74 -17.07
CA GLY A 155 -1.11 5.93 -16.29
C GLY A 155 -0.69 7.20 -17.02
N ALA A 156 -1.55 8.22 -16.98
CA ALA A 156 -1.32 9.46 -17.70
C ALA A 156 -1.92 10.72 -17.05
N ALA A 157 -1.44 11.87 -17.52
CA ALA A 157 -2.07 13.17 -17.40
C ALA A 157 -2.24 13.77 -18.80
N LEU A 158 -3.31 14.52 -19.01
CA LEU A 158 -3.67 15.15 -20.29
C LEU A 158 -3.50 16.68 -20.21
N ASP A 159 -3.21 17.31 -21.35
CA ASP A 159 -3.02 18.77 -21.47
C ASP A 159 -4.30 19.59 -21.22
N ASP A 160 -5.46 18.93 -21.25
CA ASP A 160 -6.75 19.50 -20.87
C ASP A 160 -7.02 19.44 -19.35
N GLY A 161 -6.06 18.98 -18.56
CA GLY A 161 -6.13 18.95 -17.09
C GLY A 161 -6.87 17.74 -16.52
N ARG A 162 -7.10 16.69 -17.31
CA ARG A 162 -7.60 15.40 -16.83
C ARG A 162 -6.46 14.43 -16.55
N ALA A 163 -6.60 13.63 -15.50
CA ALA A 163 -5.85 12.39 -15.34
C ALA A 163 -6.50 11.27 -16.16
N ALA A 164 -5.71 10.29 -16.60
CA ALA A 164 -6.22 9.19 -17.44
C ALA A 164 -5.52 7.85 -17.21
N ALA A 165 -6.28 6.77 -17.45
CA ALA A 165 -5.76 5.44 -17.70
C ALA A 165 -5.94 5.16 -19.20
N LEU A 166 -4.85 5.19 -19.97
CA LEU A 166 -4.84 5.04 -21.42
C LEU A 166 -4.80 3.57 -21.80
N GLN A 167 -5.73 3.12 -22.64
CA GLN A 167 -5.90 1.72 -22.97
C GLN A 167 -5.28 1.34 -24.32
N TYR A 168 -4.67 0.16 -24.33
CA TYR A 168 -4.18 -0.52 -25.52
C TYR A 168 -4.66 -1.97 -25.56
N THR A 169 -4.72 -2.56 -26.75
CA THR A 169 -5.01 -3.98 -26.96
C THR A 169 -3.90 -4.66 -27.74
N SER A 170 -3.69 -5.96 -27.52
CA SER A 170 -2.68 -6.72 -28.24
C SER A 170 -3.15 -8.13 -28.61
N PRO A 171 -2.77 -8.65 -29.80
CA PRO A 171 -2.97 -10.06 -30.12
C PRO A 171 -1.86 -10.96 -29.57
N ASP A 172 -0.67 -10.43 -29.29
CA ASP A 172 0.58 -11.21 -29.15
C ASP A 172 1.53 -10.72 -28.03
N LEU A 173 1.10 -9.75 -27.22
CA LEU A 173 1.88 -9.05 -26.18
C LEU A 173 3.03 -8.17 -26.69
N VAL A 174 3.22 -8.07 -28.01
CA VAL A 174 4.32 -7.32 -28.64
C VAL A 174 3.78 -6.12 -29.40
N SER A 175 2.73 -6.31 -30.19
CA SER A 175 2.09 -5.27 -30.99
C SER A 175 0.92 -4.71 -30.21
N TRP A 176 0.92 -3.40 -29.94
CA TRP A 176 -0.08 -2.73 -29.10
C TRP A 176 -0.79 -1.62 -29.89
N ASP A 177 -2.11 -1.74 -30.00
CA ASP A 177 -2.98 -0.75 -30.65
C ASP A 177 -3.64 0.14 -29.59
N TYR A 178 -3.49 1.45 -29.72
CA TYR A 178 -4.14 2.42 -28.84
C TYR A 178 -5.65 2.46 -29.09
N VAL A 179 -6.45 2.32 -28.03
CA VAL A 179 -7.92 2.32 -28.09
C VAL A 179 -8.50 3.69 -27.73
N GLY A 180 -7.96 4.31 -26.69
CA GLY A 180 -8.54 5.49 -26.05
C GLY A 180 -8.35 5.45 -24.53
N PRO A 181 -8.86 6.45 -23.79
CA PRO A 181 -8.87 6.37 -22.33
C PRO A 181 -9.88 5.32 -21.86
N PHE A 182 -9.42 4.34 -21.07
CA PHE A 182 -10.32 3.47 -20.31
C PHE A 182 -11.13 4.31 -19.31
N LEU A 183 -10.47 5.27 -18.67
CA LEU A 183 -11.09 6.32 -17.89
C LEU A 183 -10.26 7.59 -17.98
N ALA A 184 -10.90 8.75 -18.07
CA ALA A 184 -10.26 10.05 -17.88
C ALA A 184 -11.18 10.98 -17.08
N ARG A 185 -10.62 11.69 -16.10
CA ARG A 185 -11.37 12.55 -15.16
C ARG A 185 -10.54 13.78 -14.79
N HIS A 186 -11.22 14.90 -14.57
CA HIS A 186 -10.63 16.00 -13.80
C HIS A 186 -10.46 15.56 -12.34
N PRO A 187 -9.60 16.21 -11.54
CA PRO A 187 -9.47 15.89 -10.13
C PRO A 187 -10.84 15.84 -9.42
N GLU A 188 -11.15 14.70 -8.79
CA GLU A 188 -12.39 14.49 -8.04
C GLU A 188 -12.07 14.42 -6.53
N PRO A 189 -12.89 15.04 -5.66
CA PRO A 189 -12.63 15.05 -4.22
C PRO A 189 -12.78 13.66 -3.60
N LEU A 190 -11.89 13.35 -2.67
CA LEU A 190 -11.90 12.14 -1.85
C LEU A 190 -12.40 12.46 -0.44
N THR A 191 -12.94 11.44 0.24
CA THR A 191 -13.38 11.55 1.64
C THR A 191 -12.24 11.87 2.62
N THR A 192 -10.98 11.70 2.21
CA THR A 192 -9.79 12.07 3.00
C THR A 192 -9.55 13.58 3.05
N GLY A 193 -10.24 14.36 2.22
CA GLY A 193 -10.02 15.81 2.04
C GLY A 193 -9.04 16.15 0.90
N ASP A 194 -8.43 15.14 0.27
CA ASP A 194 -7.60 15.27 -0.93
C ASP A 194 -8.45 15.11 -2.21
N ASP A 195 -7.80 15.03 -3.37
CA ASP A 195 -8.43 14.69 -4.65
C ASP A 195 -7.66 13.58 -5.40
N THR A 196 -8.20 13.15 -6.54
CA THR A 196 -7.58 12.15 -7.41
C THR A 196 -6.44 12.69 -8.29
N ALA A 197 -5.98 13.92 -8.05
CA ALA A 197 -4.88 14.62 -8.70
C ALA A 197 -5.01 14.84 -10.22
N GLN A 198 -4.04 15.57 -10.78
CA GLN A 198 -3.98 15.95 -12.20
C GLN A 198 -3.42 14.86 -13.12
N GLY A 199 -2.78 13.83 -12.56
CA GLY A 199 -2.29 12.67 -13.27
C GLY A 199 -2.49 11.38 -12.48
N TRP A 200 -2.53 10.24 -13.16
CA TRP A 200 -2.61 8.92 -12.53
C TRP A 200 -1.37 8.10 -12.82
N GLU A 201 -0.71 7.66 -11.75
CA GLU A 201 0.35 6.65 -11.72
C GLU A 201 -0.22 5.28 -11.36
N CYS A 202 0.55 4.23 -11.62
CA CYS A 202 0.30 2.87 -11.14
C CYS A 202 -1.17 2.42 -11.29
N VAL A 203 -1.73 2.61 -12.50
CA VAL A 203 -3.11 2.22 -12.80
C VAL A 203 -3.24 0.69 -12.75
N GLN A 204 -4.28 0.17 -12.11
CA GLN A 204 -4.52 -1.27 -11.96
C GLN A 204 -5.99 -1.58 -12.14
N TYR A 205 -6.34 -2.75 -12.67
CA TYR A 205 -7.73 -3.17 -12.83
C TYR A 205 -7.98 -4.59 -12.32
N ALA A 206 -8.95 -4.74 -11.42
CA ALA A 206 -9.43 -6.05 -10.96
C ALA A 206 -10.91 -6.23 -11.29
N GLN A 207 -11.22 -7.29 -12.05
CA GLN A 207 -12.59 -7.76 -12.19
C GLN A 207 -12.95 -8.63 -10.98
N LEU A 208 -13.63 -8.01 -9.99
CA LEU A 208 -14.01 -8.67 -8.74
C LEU A 208 -15.31 -9.47 -8.86
N THR A 209 -16.17 -9.12 -9.82
CA THR A 209 -17.40 -9.85 -10.16
C THR A 209 -17.66 -9.76 -11.67
N PRO A 210 -18.48 -10.65 -12.27
CA PRO A 210 -18.77 -10.58 -13.71
C PRO A 210 -19.26 -9.20 -14.15
N GLY A 211 -18.50 -8.54 -15.03
CA GLY A 211 -18.84 -7.22 -15.59
C GLY A 211 -18.71 -6.02 -14.63
N ARG A 212 -18.28 -6.23 -13.37
CA ARG A 212 -18.06 -5.15 -12.40
C ARG A 212 -16.73 -5.35 -11.67
N GLY A 213 -15.93 -4.31 -11.64
CA GLY A 213 -14.58 -4.34 -11.10
C GLY A 213 -14.17 -3.04 -10.43
N VAL A 214 -12.90 -2.96 -10.10
CA VAL A 214 -12.25 -1.80 -9.50
C VAL A 214 -11.07 -1.38 -10.37
N LEU A 215 -11.06 -0.11 -10.76
CA LEU A 215 -9.90 0.58 -11.32
C LEU A 215 -9.23 1.33 -10.17
N VAL A 216 -8.01 0.93 -9.81
CA VAL A 216 -7.19 1.61 -8.80
C VAL A 216 -6.20 2.53 -9.51
N VAL A 217 -6.04 3.74 -8.97
CA VAL A 217 -5.15 4.76 -9.51
C VAL A 217 -4.38 5.43 -8.39
N SER A 218 -3.16 5.87 -8.67
CA SER A 218 -2.35 6.64 -7.72
C SER A 218 -2.25 8.09 -8.20
N GLY A 219 -2.89 9.01 -7.49
CA GLY A 219 -2.94 10.41 -7.89
C GLY A 219 -1.56 11.07 -7.81
N TRP A 220 -1.17 11.77 -8.87
CA TRP A 220 0.09 12.50 -8.99
C TRP A 220 -0.14 13.94 -9.43
N ASN A 221 0.50 14.88 -8.74
CA ASN A 221 0.44 16.30 -9.03
C ASN A 221 1.82 16.80 -9.52
N PRO A 222 1.91 17.51 -10.66
CA PRO A 222 3.19 18.02 -11.16
C PRO A 222 3.95 18.91 -10.16
N ALA A 223 3.21 19.68 -9.35
CA ALA A 223 3.79 20.62 -8.40
C ALA A 223 4.23 19.96 -7.07
N THR A 224 3.46 18.99 -6.57
CA THR A 224 3.64 18.43 -5.22
C THR A 224 4.09 16.96 -5.21
N GLY A 225 4.04 16.28 -6.35
CA GLY A 225 4.40 14.87 -6.50
C GLY A 225 3.23 13.93 -6.19
N ALA A 226 3.56 12.77 -5.62
CA ALA A 226 2.59 11.76 -5.22
C ALA A 226 1.52 12.32 -4.25
N ALA A 227 0.26 11.96 -4.50
CA ALA A 227 -0.92 12.32 -3.71
C ALA A 227 -1.57 11.03 -3.16
N ARG A 228 -2.87 10.82 -3.40
CA ARG A 228 -3.63 9.68 -2.84
C ARG A 228 -3.91 8.59 -3.86
N ALA A 229 -3.86 7.34 -3.40
CA ALA A 229 -4.43 6.24 -4.14
C ALA A 229 -5.97 6.22 -4.00
N ALA A 230 -6.66 6.02 -5.11
CA ALA A 230 -8.12 5.99 -5.20
C ALA A 230 -8.60 4.74 -5.95
N ALA A 231 -9.82 4.33 -5.66
CA ALA A 231 -10.48 3.19 -6.31
C ALA A 231 -11.82 3.62 -6.91
N TYR A 232 -11.96 3.43 -8.22
CA TYR A 232 -13.23 3.57 -8.92
C TYR A 232 -13.89 2.20 -9.04
N VAL A 233 -15.05 2.02 -8.42
CA VAL A 233 -15.88 0.82 -8.59
C VAL A 233 -16.83 1.06 -9.76
N GLY A 234 -16.89 0.14 -10.72
CA GLY A 234 -17.63 0.39 -11.96
C GLY A 234 -17.73 -0.80 -12.90
N GLN A 235 -18.27 -0.53 -14.08
CA GLN A 235 -18.49 -1.53 -15.12
C GLN A 235 -17.43 -1.40 -16.21
N ASP A 236 -16.86 -2.52 -16.62
CA ASP A 236 -15.99 -2.60 -17.78
C ASP A 236 -16.82 -2.89 -19.03
N ARG A 237 -16.70 -2.03 -20.05
CA ARG A 237 -17.39 -2.15 -21.34
C ARG A 237 -16.44 -2.51 -22.48
N GLY A 238 -15.25 -3.00 -22.16
CA GLY A 238 -14.20 -3.39 -23.09
C GLY A 238 -13.34 -2.20 -23.53
N ALA A 239 -13.95 -1.17 -24.11
CA ALA A 239 -13.26 0.03 -24.60
C ALA A 239 -13.23 1.19 -23.59
N GLU A 240 -14.10 1.16 -22.57
CA GLU A 240 -14.20 2.19 -21.54
C GLU A 240 -14.65 1.60 -20.20
N PHE A 241 -14.37 2.32 -19.13
CA PHE A 241 -14.79 2.03 -17.77
C PHE A 241 -15.83 3.05 -17.31
N LEU A 242 -16.97 2.56 -16.83
CA LEU A 242 -18.07 3.38 -16.32
C LEU A 242 -18.07 3.32 -14.79
N PRO A 243 -17.46 4.31 -14.10
CA PRO A 243 -17.44 4.33 -12.64
C PRO A 243 -18.84 4.61 -12.08
N THR A 244 -19.16 3.93 -10.99
CA THR A 244 -20.39 4.09 -10.20
C THR A 244 -20.12 4.62 -8.80
N GLN A 245 -18.87 4.52 -8.34
CA GLN A 245 -18.44 4.96 -7.03
C GLN A 245 -16.94 5.31 -7.08
N LEU A 246 -16.55 6.35 -6.34
CA LEU A 246 -15.16 6.71 -6.07
C LEU A 246 -14.90 6.57 -4.57
N LEU A 247 -13.81 5.91 -4.22
CA LEU A 247 -13.37 5.66 -2.85
C LEU A 247 -11.89 6.01 -2.73
N ALA A 248 -11.44 6.40 -1.54
CA ALA A 248 -10.02 6.32 -1.21
C ALA A 248 -9.62 4.84 -1.19
N PHE A 249 -8.48 4.49 -1.77
CA PHE A 249 -7.95 3.12 -1.64
C PHE A 249 -7.41 2.90 -0.22
N ASP A 250 -6.80 3.91 0.37
CA ASP A 250 -6.35 3.91 1.75
C ASP A 250 -6.62 5.29 2.36
N HIS A 251 -7.18 5.32 3.57
CA HIS A 251 -7.55 6.54 4.27
C HIS A 251 -6.38 7.15 5.06
N GLY A 252 -5.26 6.43 5.15
CA GLY A 252 -4.06 6.81 5.89
C GLY A 252 -3.07 7.59 5.03
N PRO A 253 -2.14 8.32 5.65
CA PRO A 253 -1.18 9.20 4.98
C PRO A 253 -0.13 8.47 4.14
N ASP A 254 0.13 7.19 4.43
CA ASP A 254 1.38 6.55 4.01
C ASP A 254 1.17 5.26 3.21
N ALA A 255 0.17 5.23 2.34
CA ALA A 255 -0.01 4.16 1.36
C ALA A 255 -0.21 4.74 -0.04
N TYR A 256 0.58 4.27 -1.00
CA TYR A 256 0.59 4.73 -2.39
C TYR A 256 0.90 3.58 -3.35
N ALA A 257 0.76 3.80 -4.66
CA ALA A 257 1.11 2.85 -5.72
C ALA A 257 0.61 1.40 -5.48
N PRO A 258 -0.67 1.18 -5.12
CA PRO A 258 -1.16 -0.19 -4.96
C PRO A 258 -1.04 -0.98 -6.25
N ALA A 259 -0.62 -2.24 -6.14
CA ALA A 259 -0.56 -3.21 -7.22
C ALA A 259 -1.40 -4.45 -6.87
N LEU A 260 -1.96 -5.09 -7.90
CA LEU A 260 -2.94 -6.16 -7.75
C LEU A 260 -2.39 -7.50 -8.23
N LEU A 261 -2.76 -8.59 -7.55
CA LEU A 261 -2.46 -9.97 -7.91
C LEU A 261 -3.75 -10.77 -7.93
N HIS A 262 -4.03 -11.46 -9.05
CA HIS A 262 -5.07 -12.48 -9.10
C HIS A 262 -4.49 -13.83 -8.70
N ALA A 263 -4.87 -14.30 -7.51
CA ALA A 263 -4.33 -15.51 -6.90
C ALA A 263 -4.89 -16.77 -7.59
N PRO A 264 -4.17 -17.90 -7.55
CA PRO A 264 -4.61 -19.15 -8.18
C PRO A 264 -5.91 -19.72 -7.59
N ASP A 265 -6.30 -19.31 -6.39
CA ASP A 265 -7.54 -19.67 -5.73
C ASP A 265 -8.72 -18.73 -6.06
N GLY A 266 -8.52 -17.77 -6.97
CA GLY A 266 -9.53 -16.83 -7.46
C GLY A 266 -9.68 -15.55 -6.62
N ARG A 267 -8.91 -15.40 -5.54
CA ARG A 267 -8.89 -14.13 -4.78
C ARG A 267 -8.12 -13.05 -5.51
N TRP A 268 -8.47 -11.80 -5.23
CA TRP A 268 -7.63 -10.66 -5.55
C TRP A 268 -6.87 -10.22 -4.31
N LEU A 269 -5.55 -10.12 -4.44
CA LEU A 269 -4.65 -9.60 -3.43
C LEU A 269 -4.12 -8.24 -3.87
N ALA A 270 -3.83 -7.37 -2.91
CA ALA A 270 -3.20 -6.08 -3.15
C ALA A 270 -2.08 -5.80 -2.15
N TRP A 271 -1.04 -5.13 -2.63
CA TRP A 271 0.00 -4.52 -1.82
C TRP A 271 0.09 -3.05 -2.21
N ALA A 272 0.38 -2.18 -1.26
CA ALA A 272 0.70 -0.77 -1.50
C ALA A 272 2.13 -0.48 -1.04
N TRP A 273 2.77 0.50 -1.65
CA TRP A 273 3.98 1.08 -1.10
C TRP A 273 3.65 1.91 0.14
N VAL A 274 4.31 1.57 1.24
CA VAL A 274 4.28 2.32 2.48
C VAL A 274 5.53 3.18 2.58
N TRP A 275 5.39 4.47 2.26
CA TRP A 275 6.49 5.42 2.28
C TRP A 275 6.84 5.89 3.70
N GLU A 276 7.92 6.67 3.83
CA GLU A 276 8.38 7.17 5.12
C GLU A 276 7.59 8.40 5.60
N ALA A 277 7.40 8.48 6.93
CA ALA A 277 6.89 9.65 7.62
C ALA A 277 7.96 10.31 8.51
N ARG A 278 9.19 10.39 8.00
CA ARG A 278 10.37 11.03 8.60
C ARG A 278 10.57 12.46 8.04
N ASP A 279 11.68 13.14 8.36
CA ASP A 279 11.96 14.53 7.99
C ASP A 279 12.33 14.70 6.51
N GLU A 280 11.36 14.41 5.64
CA GLU A 280 11.48 14.64 4.22
C GLU A 280 10.57 15.80 3.82
N ALA A 281 11.12 16.75 3.05
CA ALA A 281 10.36 17.88 2.51
C ALA A 281 9.17 17.41 1.64
N ARG A 282 9.32 16.26 0.98
CA ARG A 282 8.28 15.52 0.24
C ARG A 282 8.72 14.06 0.11
N VAL A 283 7.78 13.17 -0.20
CA VAL A 283 8.06 11.75 -0.44
C VAL A 283 9.20 11.57 -1.44
N GLY A 284 10.20 10.76 -1.08
CA GLY A 284 11.35 10.44 -1.94
C GLY A 284 12.39 11.55 -2.07
N ALA A 285 12.24 12.65 -1.34
CA ALA A 285 13.31 13.64 -1.21
C ALA A 285 14.45 13.08 -0.33
N PRO A 286 15.69 13.55 -0.53
CA PRO A 286 16.76 13.29 0.42
C PRO A 286 16.35 13.63 1.85
N GLY A 287 16.56 12.70 2.78
CA GLY A 287 16.28 12.87 4.20
C GLY A 287 17.49 12.46 5.03
N THR A 288 17.79 13.23 6.07
CA THR A 288 18.95 12.91 6.93
C THR A 288 18.74 11.60 7.68
N TRP A 289 17.50 11.34 8.11
CA TRP A 289 17.19 10.12 8.85
C TRP A 289 17.34 8.86 7.98
N ILE A 290 16.81 8.84 6.76
CA ILE A 290 16.91 7.65 5.87
C ILE A 290 18.37 7.31 5.53
N ASP A 291 19.25 8.32 5.40
CA ASP A 291 20.69 8.12 5.22
C ASP A 291 21.35 7.52 6.48
N GLU A 292 20.94 7.97 7.68
CA GLU A 292 21.46 7.47 8.96
C GLU A 292 21.11 5.99 9.19
N VAL A 293 19.89 5.57 8.86
CA VAL A 293 19.45 4.18 9.07
C VAL A 293 19.76 3.27 7.87
N GLY A 294 20.00 3.86 6.69
CA GLY A 294 20.38 3.12 5.48
C GLY A 294 19.24 2.31 4.83
N TRP A 295 17.98 2.63 5.13
CA TRP A 295 16.81 2.02 4.46
C TRP A 295 15.59 2.96 4.49
N ALA A 296 14.70 2.79 3.51
CA ALA A 296 13.45 3.56 3.42
C ALA A 296 12.38 2.79 2.63
N GLY A 297 11.14 2.85 3.12
CA GLY A 297 9.98 2.22 2.52
C GLY A 297 9.78 0.76 2.91
N MET A 298 8.55 0.29 2.73
CA MET A 298 8.16 -1.12 2.77
C MET A 298 6.90 -1.32 1.93
N LEU A 299 6.50 -2.57 1.69
CA LEU A 299 5.18 -2.89 1.15
C LEU A 299 4.20 -3.16 2.29
N SER A 300 2.94 -2.79 2.13
CA SER A 300 1.85 -3.14 3.05
C SER A 300 1.77 -4.67 3.24
N ILE A 301 1.05 -5.12 4.26
CA ILE A 301 0.60 -6.52 4.29
C ILE A 301 -0.28 -6.82 3.05
N PRO A 302 -0.34 -8.09 2.58
CA PRO A 302 -1.29 -8.48 1.56
C PRO A 302 -2.72 -8.20 2.01
N ARG A 303 -3.51 -7.56 1.14
CA ARG A 303 -4.94 -7.30 1.36
C ARG A 303 -5.79 -8.11 0.41
N GLU A 304 -6.77 -8.85 0.92
CA GLU A 304 -7.83 -9.43 0.11
C GLU A 304 -8.81 -8.34 -0.33
N LEU A 305 -9.08 -8.25 -1.63
CA LEU A 305 -10.06 -7.33 -2.22
C LEU A 305 -11.35 -8.05 -2.58
N SER A 306 -12.47 -7.46 -2.22
CA SER A 306 -13.81 -7.91 -2.64
C SER A 306 -14.76 -6.73 -2.85
N LEU A 307 -15.92 -6.99 -3.45
CA LEU A 307 -17.00 -6.00 -3.52
C LEU A 307 -18.12 -6.39 -2.56
N THR A 308 -18.58 -5.42 -1.78
CA THR A 308 -19.78 -5.51 -0.94
C THR A 308 -20.81 -4.49 -1.44
N ASP A 309 -21.96 -4.41 -0.75
CA ASP A 309 -22.97 -3.38 -0.99
C ASP A 309 -22.45 -1.96 -0.72
N HIS A 310 -21.38 -1.84 0.07
CA HIS A 310 -20.74 -0.56 0.41
C HIS A 310 -19.62 -0.15 -0.55
N GLY A 311 -19.23 -1.01 -1.49
CA GLY A 311 -18.17 -0.75 -2.46
C GLY A 311 -16.99 -1.71 -2.34
N LEU A 312 -15.77 -1.18 -2.48
CA LEU A 312 -14.53 -1.94 -2.28
C LEU A 312 -14.37 -2.29 -0.80
N HIS A 313 -14.17 -3.57 -0.52
CA HIS A 313 -13.85 -4.08 0.81
C HIS A 313 -12.44 -4.66 0.81
N GLN A 314 -11.63 -4.19 1.76
CA GLN A 314 -10.27 -4.65 2.04
C GLN A 314 -10.21 -5.34 3.40
N ALA A 315 -9.54 -6.48 3.46
CA ALA A 315 -9.14 -7.12 4.71
C ALA A 315 -7.70 -7.63 4.60
N PRO A 316 -6.95 -7.77 5.70
CA PRO A 316 -5.69 -8.53 5.68
C PRO A 316 -5.94 -9.91 5.07
N ALA A 317 -5.02 -10.37 4.22
CA ALA A 317 -5.12 -11.71 3.68
C ALA A 317 -5.05 -12.73 4.83
N ARG A 318 -5.82 -13.82 4.69
CA ARG A 318 -5.94 -14.85 5.74
C ARG A 318 -4.59 -15.40 6.23
N GLU A 319 -3.57 -15.38 5.39
CA GLU A 319 -2.21 -15.83 5.73
C GLU A 319 -1.58 -14.97 6.84
N VAL A 320 -2.02 -13.73 7.03
CA VAL A 320 -1.65 -12.86 8.17
C VAL A 320 -2.26 -13.37 9.48
N ASP A 321 -3.46 -13.96 9.45
CA ASP A 321 -4.08 -14.56 10.65
C ASP A 321 -3.25 -15.72 11.18
N GLU A 322 -2.60 -16.45 10.28
CA GLU A 322 -1.75 -17.59 10.61
C GLU A 322 -0.43 -17.19 11.28
N LEU A 323 -0.08 -15.90 11.25
CA LEU A 323 1.04 -15.34 12.02
C LEU A 323 0.68 -15.13 13.50
N ARG A 324 -0.60 -15.17 13.88
CA ARG A 324 -1.03 -15.00 15.28
C ARG A 324 -0.48 -16.12 16.15
N GLY A 325 0.34 -15.74 17.13
CA GLY A 325 0.84 -16.57 18.19
C GLY A 325 0.03 -16.42 19.47
N ARG A 326 0.73 -16.13 20.56
CA ARG A 326 0.14 -16.05 21.90
C ARG A 326 -0.80 -14.85 22.04
N LEU A 327 -1.97 -15.06 22.65
CA LEU A 327 -2.84 -13.99 23.11
C LEU A 327 -2.14 -13.19 24.23
N LEU A 328 -1.92 -11.89 23.99
CA LEU A 328 -1.24 -10.95 24.88
C LEU A 328 -2.23 -10.24 25.81
N VAL A 329 -3.35 -9.78 25.24
CA VAL A 329 -4.36 -8.99 25.93
C VAL A 329 -5.73 -9.55 25.60
N ARG A 330 -6.60 -9.65 26.61
CA ARG A 330 -8.04 -9.84 26.47
C ARG A 330 -8.74 -8.98 27.50
N ALA A 331 -9.52 -8.02 27.02
CA ALA A 331 -10.17 -7.04 27.88
C ALA A 331 -11.60 -6.75 27.42
N THR A 332 -12.47 -6.53 28.40
CA THR A 332 -13.78 -5.91 28.20
C THR A 332 -13.94 -4.89 29.32
N THR A 333 -14.08 -3.62 28.97
CA THR A 333 -14.11 -2.53 29.96
C THR A 333 -14.97 -1.37 29.48
N LEU A 334 -15.25 -0.44 30.40
CA LEU A 334 -15.78 0.88 30.10
C LEU A 334 -14.60 1.86 30.11
N ALA A 335 -14.25 2.37 28.93
CA ALA A 335 -13.29 3.45 28.80
C ALA A 335 -13.93 4.75 29.33
N SER A 336 -13.27 5.42 30.27
CA SER A 336 -13.62 6.76 30.76
C SER A 336 -12.42 7.71 30.62
N SER A 337 -12.66 9.01 30.44
CA SER A 337 -11.60 10.03 30.41
C SER A 337 -10.92 10.22 31.77
N ASP A 338 -11.65 9.97 32.86
CA ASP A 338 -11.19 10.23 34.23
C ASP A 338 -10.23 9.15 34.74
N GLU A 339 -10.38 7.93 34.23
CA GLU A 339 -9.60 6.75 34.64
C GLU A 339 -9.19 5.89 33.43
N PRO A 340 -8.12 6.25 32.71
CA PRO A 340 -7.55 5.38 31.69
C PRO A 340 -7.08 4.05 32.31
N SER A 341 -7.61 2.94 31.81
CA SER A 341 -7.28 1.59 32.28
C SER A 341 -6.08 1.02 31.52
N ASP A 342 -5.15 0.38 32.22
CA ASP A 342 -4.10 -0.43 31.62
C ASP A 342 -4.69 -1.78 31.18
N LEU A 343 -4.61 -2.09 29.89
CA LEU A 343 -5.18 -3.30 29.30
C LEU A 343 -4.16 -4.44 29.23
N GLY A 344 -2.86 -4.11 29.26
CA GLY A 344 -1.78 -5.08 29.26
C GLY A 344 -0.60 -4.69 28.36
N THR A 345 0.46 -5.48 28.45
CA THR A 345 1.71 -5.29 27.70
C THR A 345 1.65 -6.02 26.37
N VAL A 346 2.21 -5.37 25.34
CA VAL A 346 2.39 -5.93 23.99
C VAL A 346 3.85 -5.81 23.55
N GLY A 347 4.23 -6.58 22.54
CA GLY A 347 5.50 -6.40 21.84
C GLY A 347 5.45 -5.25 20.81
N THR A 348 6.49 -5.14 20.00
CA THR A 348 6.54 -4.18 18.86
C THR A 348 5.82 -4.70 17.62
N VAL A 349 5.47 -5.99 17.59
CA VAL A 349 4.76 -6.64 16.48
C VAL A 349 3.56 -7.40 17.05
N PHE A 350 2.35 -6.97 16.71
CA PHE A 350 1.12 -7.56 17.24
C PHE A 350 -0.09 -7.26 16.35
N ASP A 351 -1.13 -8.06 16.50
CA ASP A 351 -2.44 -7.87 15.87
C ASP A 351 -3.47 -7.61 16.98
N ALA A 352 -4.20 -6.51 16.90
CA ALA A 352 -5.24 -6.15 17.85
C ALA A 352 -6.59 -6.04 17.14
N VAL A 353 -7.61 -6.70 17.69
CA VAL A 353 -9.00 -6.55 17.27
C VAL A 353 -9.78 -5.88 18.40
N ALA A 354 -10.32 -4.70 18.12
CA ALA A 354 -11.04 -3.87 19.06
C ALA A 354 -12.46 -3.58 18.58
N VAL A 355 -13.46 -3.79 19.42
CA VAL A 355 -14.82 -3.27 19.21
C VAL A 355 -14.94 -1.94 19.95
N LEU A 356 -14.98 -0.86 19.18
CA LEU A 356 -15.10 0.51 19.67
C LEU A 356 -16.57 0.91 19.70
N SER A 357 -17.04 1.52 20.78
CA SER A 357 -18.45 1.93 20.93
C SER A 357 -18.60 3.43 21.19
N ARG A 358 -19.75 3.98 20.82
CA ARG A 358 -20.23 5.28 21.30
C ARG A 358 -21.22 5.08 22.44
N SER A 359 -21.21 5.99 23.41
CA SER A 359 -22.25 6.03 24.44
C SER A 359 -23.62 6.29 23.82
N VAL A 360 -24.69 5.87 24.51
CA VAL A 360 -26.07 6.02 24.04
C VAL A 360 -26.47 7.49 23.88
N ASP A 361 -25.96 8.37 24.75
CA ASP A 361 -26.17 9.82 24.66
C ASP A 361 -25.24 10.51 23.62
N GLY A 362 -24.35 9.75 22.97
CA GLY A 362 -23.42 10.23 21.97
C GLY A 362 -22.30 11.13 22.50
N LYS A 363 -22.16 11.28 23.82
CA LYS A 363 -21.19 12.19 24.45
C LYS A 363 -19.81 11.59 24.66
N ALA A 364 -19.70 10.27 24.71
CA ALA A 364 -18.45 9.54 24.90
C ALA A 364 -18.23 8.53 23.78
N ALA A 365 -16.97 8.32 23.44
CA ALA A 365 -16.54 7.37 22.44
C ALA A 365 -15.25 6.67 22.89
N SER A 366 -15.20 5.35 22.79
CA SER A 366 -14.05 4.56 23.24
C SER A 366 -12.96 4.52 22.18
N GLY A 367 -11.73 4.30 22.62
CA GLY A 367 -10.65 3.86 21.76
C GLY A 367 -9.56 3.10 22.52
N MET A 368 -8.56 2.71 21.75
CA MET A 368 -7.36 2.03 22.19
C MET A 368 -6.17 2.98 22.00
N ARG A 369 -5.36 3.13 23.05
CA ARG A 369 -4.09 3.85 23.04
C ARG A 369 -2.94 2.86 23.12
N LEU A 370 -2.05 2.87 22.13
CA LEU A 370 -0.76 2.23 22.21
C LEU A 370 0.25 3.20 22.83
N VAL A 371 0.68 2.94 24.05
CA VAL A 371 1.73 3.70 24.74
C VAL A 371 3.08 3.04 24.46
N THR A 372 4.00 3.79 23.85
CA THR A 372 5.32 3.28 23.43
C THR A 372 6.46 3.77 24.32
N SER A 373 6.23 4.74 25.21
CA SER A 373 7.22 5.19 26.21
C SER A 373 6.81 4.86 27.66
N ASN A 374 7.81 4.57 28.50
CA ASN A 374 7.60 4.24 29.92
C ASN A 374 6.90 5.37 30.72
N ASP A 375 7.12 6.63 30.32
CA ASP A 375 6.53 7.80 30.96
C ASP A 375 5.16 8.20 30.36
N GLY A 376 4.66 7.45 29.37
CA GLY A 376 3.37 7.69 28.74
C GLY A 376 3.29 8.92 27.82
N ARG A 377 4.42 9.59 27.55
CA ARG A 377 4.45 10.76 26.66
C ARG A 377 4.34 10.41 25.18
N GLU A 378 4.77 9.20 24.81
CA GLU A 378 4.73 8.70 23.44
C GLU A 378 3.59 7.69 23.27
N CYS A 379 2.68 7.97 22.35
CA CYS A 379 1.55 7.10 22.07
C CYS A 379 0.93 7.30 20.68
N LEU A 380 0.33 6.24 20.17
CA LEU A 380 -0.54 6.19 19.00
C LEU A 380 -1.97 5.94 19.49
N ASP A 381 -2.91 6.77 19.06
CA ASP A 381 -4.32 6.69 19.45
C ASP A 381 -5.17 6.17 18.28
N ILE A 382 -5.99 5.13 18.52
CA ILE A 382 -7.00 4.61 17.58
C ILE A 382 -8.34 4.62 18.30
N GLY A 383 -9.27 5.48 17.92
CA GLY A 383 -10.52 5.66 18.66
C GLY A 383 -11.64 6.24 17.83
N LEU A 384 -12.85 6.28 18.37
CA LEU A 384 -13.99 6.91 17.72
C LEU A 384 -14.04 8.42 18.03
N ASP A 385 -14.36 9.22 17.02
CA ASP A 385 -14.76 10.61 17.21
C ASP A 385 -16.18 10.66 17.83
N PRO A 386 -16.38 11.30 18.98
CA PRO A 386 -17.67 11.30 19.66
C PRO A 386 -18.72 12.12 18.93
N THR A 387 -18.34 13.01 18.00
CA THR A 387 -19.27 13.81 17.21
C THR A 387 -19.68 13.07 15.94
N THR A 388 -18.70 12.70 15.11
CA THR A 388 -18.97 12.12 13.79
C THR A 388 -19.20 10.61 13.84
N GLY A 389 -18.62 9.92 14.83
CA GLY A 389 -18.60 8.46 14.88
C GLY A 389 -17.59 7.82 13.93
N ASP A 390 -16.66 8.61 13.38
CA ASP A 390 -15.58 8.10 12.54
C ASP A 390 -14.49 7.46 13.40
N VAL A 391 -13.84 6.41 12.87
CA VAL A 391 -12.60 5.90 13.46
C VAL A 391 -11.48 6.87 13.11
N VAL A 392 -10.71 7.27 14.12
CA VAL A 392 -9.61 8.22 14.05
C VAL A 392 -8.32 7.51 14.45
N VAL A 393 -7.29 7.64 13.62
CA VAL A 393 -5.92 7.22 13.92
C VAL A 393 -5.06 8.46 14.07
N ASP A 394 -4.51 8.69 15.26
CA ASP A 394 -3.75 9.90 15.61
C ASP A 394 -2.33 9.54 16.06
N ARG A 395 -1.35 9.95 15.24
CA ARG A 395 0.08 9.79 15.49
C ARG A 395 0.76 11.06 16.02
N SER A 396 0.00 12.09 16.40
CA SER A 396 0.52 13.40 16.84
C SER A 396 1.50 13.32 18.01
N ARG A 397 1.42 12.25 18.81
CA ARG A 397 2.32 11.95 19.94
C ARG A 397 3.03 10.61 19.78
N ALA A 398 3.06 10.01 18.60
CA ALA A 398 3.62 8.68 18.39
C ALA A 398 5.15 8.66 18.19
N SER A 399 5.81 9.81 18.33
CA SER A 399 7.25 9.95 18.33
C SER A 399 7.70 11.10 19.23
N LEU A 400 8.75 10.87 20.03
CA LEU A 400 9.50 11.92 20.70
C LEU A 400 10.59 12.55 19.82
N ASP A 401 11.00 11.90 18.72
CA ASP A 401 11.90 12.48 17.73
C ASP A 401 11.11 13.49 16.87
N PRO A 402 11.50 14.78 16.86
CA PRO A 402 10.79 15.83 16.14
C PRO A 402 10.86 15.69 14.61
N ARG A 403 11.75 14.85 14.08
CA ARG A 403 11.85 14.55 12.65
C ARG A 403 10.68 13.69 12.15
N ALA A 404 9.95 13.02 13.04
CA ALA A 404 8.79 12.21 12.67
C ALA A 404 7.57 13.10 12.39
N LYS A 405 6.88 12.84 11.26
CA LYS A 405 5.65 13.56 10.89
C LYS A 405 4.52 13.22 11.85
N ARG A 406 3.76 14.25 12.20
CA ARG A 406 2.59 14.18 13.09
C ARG A 406 1.31 14.35 12.28
N GLY A 407 0.19 13.87 12.80
CA GLY A 407 -1.11 14.09 12.20
C GLY A 407 -2.15 13.09 12.66
N SER A 408 -3.38 13.29 12.18
CA SER A 408 -4.54 12.45 12.49
C SER A 408 -5.36 12.25 11.22
N TRP A 409 -5.83 11.03 11.00
CA TRP A 409 -6.60 10.62 9.81
C TRP A 409 -7.82 9.81 10.21
N ARG A 410 -8.79 9.75 9.30
CA ARG A 410 -10.15 9.28 9.60
C ARG A 410 -10.61 8.24 8.59
N LEU A 411 -11.22 7.19 9.11
CA LEU A 411 -12.05 6.24 8.39
C LEU A 411 -13.51 6.68 8.61
N PRO A 412 -14.24 7.10 7.56
CA PRO A 412 -15.58 7.70 7.70
C PRO A 412 -16.65 6.63 8.00
N THR A 413 -16.54 5.99 9.15
CA THR A 413 -17.43 4.90 9.59
C THR A 413 -18.78 5.41 10.09
N ALA A 414 -18.88 6.68 10.50
CA ALA A 414 -20.12 7.31 10.93
C ALA A 414 -20.97 6.48 11.92
N VAL A 415 -20.32 5.84 12.90
CA VAL A 415 -20.98 5.00 13.91
C VAL A 415 -22.01 5.84 14.68
N ALA A 416 -23.27 5.42 14.75
CA ALA A 416 -24.32 6.16 15.46
C ALA A 416 -24.14 6.11 17.00
N PRO A 417 -24.74 7.05 17.77
CA PRO A 417 -24.82 6.94 19.23
C PRO A 417 -25.40 5.58 19.67
N GLY A 418 -24.78 4.95 20.66
CA GLY A 418 -25.10 3.59 21.11
C GLY A 418 -24.65 2.47 20.16
N GLY A 419 -24.06 2.80 19.01
CA GLY A 419 -23.48 1.85 18.06
C GLY A 419 -22.02 1.52 18.36
N SER A 420 -21.49 0.58 17.58
CA SER A 420 -20.10 0.14 17.64
C SER A 420 -19.53 -0.13 16.25
N VAL A 421 -18.21 -0.25 16.17
CA VAL A 421 -17.49 -0.73 14.99
C VAL A 421 -16.34 -1.63 15.42
N GLU A 422 -16.14 -2.74 14.72
CA GLU A 422 -14.93 -3.55 14.86
C GLU A 422 -13.78 -2.96 14.02
N VAL A 423 -12.62 -2.83 14.67
CA VAL A 423 -11.38 -2.34 14.09
C VAL A 423 -10.28 -3.35 14.34
N ARG A 424 -9.60 -3.80 13.29
CA ARG A 424 -8.37 -4.58 13.36
C ARG A 424 -7.17 -3.68 13.10
N ALA A 425 -6.23 -3.62 14.03
CA ALA A 425 -4.97 -2.90 13.92
C ALA A 425 -3.80 -3.89 13.90
N VAL A 426 -3.11 -3.98 12.77
CA VAL A 426 -1.88 -4.76 12.62
C VAL A 426 -0.71 -3.81 12.82
N VAL A 427 0.09 -4.04 13.85
CA VAL A 427 1.25 -3.21 14.21
C VAL A 427 2.53 -3.99 13.98
N ASP A 428 3.48 -3.36 13.30
CA ASP A 428 4.79 -3.96 12.99
C ASP A 428 5.91 -2.93 13.08
N GLY A 429 6.50 -2.81 14.26
CA GLY A 429 7.59 -1.87 14.52
C GLY A 429 7.16 -0.42 14.32
N SER A 430 7.36 0.12 13.12
CA SER A 430 7.07 1.52 12.79
C SER A 430 5.89 1.73 11.84
N VAL A 431 5.02 0.74 11.68
CA VAL A 431 3.81 0.84 10.85
C VAL A 431 2.60 0.28 11.59
N VAL A 432 1.45 0.93 11.38
CA VAL A 432 0.13 0.40 11.72
C VAL A 432 -0.74 0.39 10.48
N GLU A 433 -1.41 -0.74 10.24
CA GLU A 433 -2.49 -0.87 9.26
C GLU A 433 -3.79 -1.16 9.99
N VAL A 434 -4.80 -0.31 9.76
CA VAL A 434 -6.10 -0.35 10.43
C VAL A 434 -7.18 -0.71 9.42
N PHE A 435 -7.97 -1.73 9.73
CA PHE A 435 -9.07 -2.23 8.91
C PHE A 435 -10.37 -2.20 9.69
N THR A 436 -11.47 -1.80 9.06
CA THR A 436 -12.81 -1.83 9.66
C THR A 436 -13.62 -3.02 9.15
N GLU A 437 -14.65 -3.43 9.87
CA GLU A 437 -15.60 -4.45 9.40
C GLU A 437 -16.34 -4.07 8.10
N THR A 438 -16.38 -2.77 7.76
CA THR A 438 -16.93 -2.27 6.49
C THR A 438 -15.95 -2.37 5.32
N GLY A 439 -14.71 -2.80 5.57
CA GLY A 439 -13.68 -2.99 4.55
C GLY A 439 -12.87 -1.76 4.19
N MET A 440 -12.91 -0.70 5.01
CA MET A 440 -12.04 0.46 4.84
C MET A 440 -10.65 0.16 5.44
N ALA A 441 -9.59 0.70 4.83
CA ALA A 441 -8.21 0.54 5.28
C ALA A 441 -7.54 1.91 5.53
N LEU A 442 -6.66 1.99 6.53
CA LEU A 442 -5.84 3.16 6.87
C LEU A 442 -4.43 2.71 7.26
N THR A 443 -3.42 3.19 6.54
CA THR A 443 -2.00 2.89 6.81
C THR A 443 -1.25 4.12 7.29
N ALA A 444 -0.54 3.98 8.40
CA ALA A 444 0.29 5.04 8.93
C ALA A 444 1.62 4.50 9.46
N ARG A 445 2.72 5.16 9.08
CA ARG A 445 4.00 5.03 9.77
C ARG A 445 3.97 5.78 11.09
N PHE A 446 4.69 5.28 12.09
CA PHE A 446 4.95 5.98 13.35
C PHE A 446 6.31 5.56 13.88
N TYR A 447 7.06 6.47 14.50
CA TYR A 447 8.48 6.24 14.83
C TYR A 447 8.72 6.33 16.33
N PRO A 448 8.28 5.34 17.11
CA PRO A 448 8.44 5.36 18.55
C PRO A 448 9.91 5.28 18.94
N CYS A 449 10.31 6.12 19.90
CA CYS A 449 11.65 6.15 20.48
C CYS A 449 11.80 5.12 21.61
N GLY A 450 10.70 4.78 22.30
CA GLY A 450 10.68 3.74 23.32
C GLY A 450 10.73 2.34 22.71
N ARG A 451 11.62 1.49 23.24
CA ARG A 451 12.02 0.22 22.62
C ARG A 451 11.39 -1.02 23.22
N ASP A 452 10.98 -0.96 24.48
CA ASP A 452 10.45 -2.10 25.22
C ASP A 452 9.27 -1.68 26.10
N GLY A 453 8.44 -2.66 26.46
CA GLY A 453 7.38 -2.46 27.44
C GLY A 453 6.18 -1.65 26.94
N TRP A 454 5.88 -1.74 25.63
CA TRP A 454 4.70 -1.12 25.05
C TRP A 454 3.42 -1.64 25.71
N ARG A 455 2.42 -0.76 25.85
CA ARG A 455 1.17 -1.09 26.55
C ARG A 455 -0.04 -0.61 25.78
N LEU A 456 -1.10 -1.41 25.84
CA LEU A 456 -2.42 -0.98 25.42
C LEU A 456 -3.15 -0.39 26.62
N ARG A 457 -3.76 0.78 26.42
CA ARG A 457 -4.62 1.45 27.41
C ARG A 457 -5.94 1.82 26.77
N THR A 458 -6.97 2.01 27.59
CA THR A 458 -8.16 2.71 27.12
C THR A 458 -7.83 4.17 26.84
N ASN A 459 -8.47 4.73 25.82
CA ASN A 459 -8.69 6.16 25.72
C ASN A 459 -10.20 6.40 25.53
N THR A 460 -10.65 7.60 25.89
CA THR A 460 -12.03 8.02 25.68
C THR A 460 -12.01 9.44 25.17
N ALA A 461 -12.81 9.71 24.14
CA ALA A 461 -13.07 11.06 23.68
C ALA A 461 -14.46 11.49 24.16
N GLY A 462 -14.56 12.72 24.68
CA GLY A 462 -15.80 13.28 25.22
C GLY A 462 -16.07 12.97 26.69
N GLU A 463 -17.29 13.24 27.16
CA GLU A 463 -17.71 13.14 28.57
C GLU A 463 -18.47 11.83 28.83
N GLY A 464 -18.04 11.08 29.84
CA GLY A 464 -18.68 9.82 30.26
C GLY A 464 -17.84 8.59 29.95
N ALA A 465 -18.51 7.47 29.74
CA ALA A 465 -17.84 6.19 29.47
C ALA A 465 -18.44 5.45 28.28
N ALA A 466 -17.59 4.73 27.55
CA ALA A 466 -17.97 3.94 26.39
C ALA A 466 -17.32 2.55 26.44
N ARG A 467 -18.03 1.53 25.94
CA ARG A 467 -17.56 0.14 25.98
C ARG A 467 -16.42 -0.07 25.00
N LEU A 468 -15.38 -0.76 25.46
CA LEU A 468 -14.30 -1.31 24.65
C LEU A 468 -14.22 -2.82 24.88
N VAL A 469 -14.14 -3.58 23.80
CA VAL A 469 -13.70 -4.99 23.81
C VAL A 469 -12.42 -5.06 23.00
N LEU A 470 -11.41 -5.77 23.50
CA LEU A 470 -10.10 -5.86 22.87
C LEU A 470 -9.51 -7.25 23.07
N ASP A 471 -9.07 -7.86 21.98
CA ASP A 471 -8.11 -8.96 22.01
C ASP A 471 -6.86 -8.53 21.23
N ALA A 472 -5.67 -8.88 21.72
CA ALA A 472 -4.42 -8.66 20.99
C ALA A 472 -3.51 -9.89 21.05
N TRP A 473 -2.91 -10.24 19.92
CA TRP A 473 -2.02 -11.39 19.73
C TRP A 473 -0.63 -10.94 19.31
N GLU A 474 0.37 -11.65 19.80
CA GLU A 474 1.72 -11.61 19.25
C GLU A 474 1.68 -12.09 17.79
N LEU A 475 2.43 -11.44 16.90
CA LEU A 475 2.61 -11.92 15.53
C LEU A 475 4.01 -12.51 15.38
N ALA A 476 4.08 -13.71 14.80
CA ALA A 476 5.32 -14.30 14.36
C ALA A 476 5.89 -13.48 13.17
N PRO A 477 7.21 -13.27 13.10
CA PRO A 477 7.85 -12.66 11.93
C PRO A 477 7.64 -13.54 10.69
N LEU A 478 7.71 -12.93 9.50
CA LEU A 478 7.83 -13.69 8.26
C LEU A 478 9.14 -14.49 8.25
N ASP A 479 9.12 -15.66 7.60
CA ASP A 479 10.33 -16.43 7.33
C ASP A 479 11.00 -15.84 6.08
N LEU A 480 12.01 -14.99 6.28
CA LEU A 480 12.69 -14.25 5.20
C LEU A 480 14.06 -14.85 4.92
N ASP A 481 14.19 -15.62 3.83
CA ASP A 481 15.49 -16.02 3.30
C ASP A 481 16.05 -14.90 2.42
N THR A 482 17.03 -14.17 2.95
CA THR A 482 17.67 -13.05 2.25
C THR A 482 18.92 -13.45 1.46
N GLY A 483 19.28 -14.75 1.44
CA GLY A 483 20.47 -15.26 0.76
C GLY A 483 21.80 -14.81 1.37
N ALA A 484 21.81 -14.00 2.44
CA ALA A 484 23.02 -13.43 3.06
C ALA A 484 23.96 -14.48 3.69
N ASP A 485 23.49 -15.72 3.89
CA ASP A 485 24.30 -16.85 4.37
C ASP A 485 24.97 -17.66 3.23
N ARG A 486 24.84 -17.23 1.96
CA ARG A 486 25.42 -17.92 0.78
C ARG A 486 26.57 -17.17 0.09
N SER A 487 27.10 -16.09 0.68
CA SER A 487 28.24 -15.32 0.15
C SER A 487 29.57 -15.67 0.81
#